data_AF-A0A3N2RDI0-F1
#
_entry.id   AF-A0A3N2RDI0-F1
#
_cell.length_a   1.000
_cell.length_b   1.000
_cell.length_c   1.000
_cell.angle_alpha   90.00
_cell.angle_beta   90.00
_cell.angle_gamma   90.00
#
_symmetry.space_group_name_H-M   'P 1'
#
loop_
_entity.id
_entity.type
_entity.pdbx_description
1 polymer ?
#
loop_
_entity_poly.entity_id
_entity_poly.type
_entity_poly.pdbx_seq_one_letter_code
_entity_poly.pdbx_strand_id
1 'polypeptide(L)'
;MPAPPSLRPALDAAFARRLDAAAGLDELRGWLCRYRDEGVAAAEMAGYLQALRAAAGEDASHDRLLELLDLATGFCPPPLRVWP
;
A
#
# COMPACT_ATOMS: atom_id res chain seq x y z
N MET A 1 -7.87 3.08 18.15
CA MET A 1 -7.10 3.77 17.08
C MET A 1 -8.07 4.24 16.02
N PRO A 2 -7.90 5.44 15.43
CA PRO A 2 -8.74 5.86 14.31
C PRO A 2 -8.54 4.89 13.13
N ALA A 3 -9.61 4.65 12.37
CA ALA A 3 -9.51 3.88 11.14
C ALA A 3 -8.55 4.58 10.15
N PRO A 4 -7.78 3.83 9.35
CA PRO A 4 -6.93 4.42 8.32
C PRO A 4 -7.78 5.26 7.36
N PRO A 5 -7.25 6.37 6.82
CA PRO A 5 -7.95 7.19 5.84
C PRO A 5 -8.30 6.34 4.62
N SER A 6 -9.48 6.53 4.03
CA SER A 6 -9.85 5.85 2.80
C SER A 6 -9.39 6.66 1.59
N LEU A 7 -8.75 6.01 0.62
CA LEU A 7 -8.37 6.62 -0.66
C LEU A 7 -9.45 6.34 -1.71
N ARG A 8 -9.83 5.06 -1.84
CA ARG A 8 -10.81 4.57 -2.80
C ARG A 8 -11.57 3.42 -2.13
N PRO A 9 -12.74 3.66 -1.49
CA PRO A 9 -13.36 2.69 -0.58
C PRO A 9 -13.51 1.26 -1.14
N ALA A 10 -13.89 1.13 -2.41
CA ALA A 10 -14.02 -0.17 -3.07
C ALA A 10 -12.66 -0.85 -3.31
N LEU A 11 -11.62 -0.07 -3.66
CA LEU A 11 -10.27 -0.55 -3.88
C LEU A 11 -9.59 -0.89 -2.54
N ASP A 12 -9.80 -0.08 -1.50
CA ASP A 12 -9.29 -0.26 -0.15
C ASP A 12 -9.75 -1.59 0.45
N ALA A 13 -11.04 -1.91 0.33
CA ALA A 13 -11.58 -3.18 0.81
C ALA A 13 -10.98 -4.39 0.06
N ALA A 14 -10.75 -4.27 -1.24
CA ALA A 14 -10.15 -5.34 -2.03
C ALA A 14 -8.66 -5.52 -1.73
N PHE A 15 -7.93 -4.41 -1.56
CA PHE A 15 -6.53 -4.39 -1.19
C PHE A 15 -6.29 -5.00 0.20
N ALA A 16 -7.08 -4.60 1.21
CA ALA A 16 -6.99 -5.16 2.56
C ALA A 16 -7.14 -6.70 2.57
N ARG A 17 -8.11 -7.23 1.82
CA ARG A 17 -8.31 -8.68 1.69
C ARG A 17 -7.11 -9.41 1.09
N ARG A 18 -6.35 -8.76 0.20
CA ARG A 18 -5.13 -9.34 -0.41
C ARG A 18 -3.94 -9.25 0.52
N LEU A 19 -3.85 -8.17 1.29
CA LEU A 19 -2.84 -8.03 2.33
C LEU A 19 -2.97 -9.15 3.39
N ASP A 20 -4.20 -9.45 3.82
CA ASP A 20 -4.48 -10.53 4.78
C ASP A 20 -4.26 -11.93 4.20
N ALA A 21 -4.48 -12.10 2.88
CA ALA A 21 -4.29 -13.37 2.19
C ALA A 21 -2.81 -13.72 1.92
N ALA A 22 -1.86 -12.99 2.52
CA ALA A 22 -0.43 -13.17 2.31
C ALA A 22 -0.01 -13.07 0.83
N ALA A 23 -0.67 -12.19 0.07
CA ALA A 23 -0.35 -11.95 -1.34
C ALA A 23 1.13 -11.57 -1.51
N GLY A 24 1.71 -12.00 -2.65
CA GLY A 24 3.09 -11.67 -3.00
C GLY A 24 3.27 -10.18 -3.30
N LEU A 25 4.51 -9.69 -3.14
CA LEU A 25 4.86 -8.28 -3.34
C LEU A 25 4.48 -7.77 -4.75
N ASP A 26 4.65 -8.57 -5.79
CA ASP A 26 4.27 -8.20 -7.17
C ASP A 26 2.76 -7.98 -7.34
N GLU A 27 1.94 -8.79 -6.67
CA GLU A 27 0.49 -8.62 -6.68
C GLU A 27 0.10 -7.32 -5.98
N LEU A 28 0.66 -7.07 -4.80
CA LEU A 28 0.42 -5.85 -4.03
C LEU A 28 0.92 -4.61 -4.78
N ARG A 29 2.06 -4.69 -5.49
CA ARG A 29 2.52 -3.64 -6.40
C ARG A 29 1.51 -3.36 -7.50
N GLY A 30 0.89 -4.40 -8.07
CA GLY A 30 -0.19 -4.26 -9.04
C GLY A 30 -1.37 -3.46 -8.51
N TRP A 31 -1.70 -3.60 -7.22
CA TRP A 31 -2.70 -2.77 -6.56
C TRP A 31 -2.25 -1.31 -6.44
N LEU A 32 -1.02 -1.05 -6.01
CA LEU A 32 -0.46 0.32 -5.96
C LEU A 32 -0.51 1.01 -7.33
N CYS A 33 -0.19 0.30 -8.42
CA CYS A 33 -0.35 0.82 -9.78
C CYS A 33 -1.79 1.19 -10.09
N ARG A 34 -2.76 0.39 -9.64
CA ARG A 34 -4.19 0.66 -9.85
C ARG A 34 -4.65 1.93 -9.12
N TYR A 35 -4.19 2.15 -7.89
CA TYR A 35 -4.42 3.41 -7.17
C TYR A 35 -3.85 4.61 -7.93
N ARG A 36 -2.61 4.50 -8.43
CA ARG A 36 -1.98 5.54 -9.25
C ARG A 36 -2.81 5.83 -10.50
N ASP A 37 -3.27 4.79 -11.19
CA ASP A 37 -4.06 4.93 -12.43
C ASP A 37 -5.45 5.55 -12.14
N GLU A 38 -5.96 5.44 -10.90
CA GLU A 38 -7.13 6.17 -10.39
C GLU A 38 -6.81 7.59 -9.87
N GLY A 39 -5.60 8.10 -10.12
CA GLY A 39 -5.19 9.47 -9.81
C GLY A 39 -4.73 9.69 -8.37
N VAL A 40 -4.45 8.63 -7.60
CA VAL A 40 -3.87 8.77 -6.25
C VAL A 40 -2.40 9.17 -6.35
N ALA A 41 -2.03 10.23 -5.64
CA ALA A 41 -0.65 10.68 -5.56
C ALA A 41 0.19 9.78 -4.62
N ALA A 42 1.50 9.74 -4.87
CA ALA A 42 2.46 8.98 -4.06
C ALA A 42 2.36 9.33 -2.56
N ALA A 43 2.22 10.62 -2.24
CA ALA A 43 2.10 11.11 -0.86
C ALA A 43 0.82 10.63 -0.17
N GLU A 44 -0.31 10.58 -0.90
CA GLU A 44 -1.58 10.08 -0.38
C GLU A 44 -1.49 8.57 -0.11
N MET A 45 -0.89 7.81 -1.05
CA MET A 45 -0.63 6.38 -0.87
C MET A 45 0.31 6.11 0.32
N ALA A 46 1.40 6.87 0.43
CA ALA A 46 2.34 6.72 1.55
C ALA A 46 1.66 6.99 2.90
N GLY A 47 0.82 8.03 2.99
CA GLY A 47 0.03 8.31 4.19
C GLY A 47 -0.96 7.18 4.52
N TYR A 48 -1.63 6.62 3.51
CA TYR A 48 -2.52 5.48 3.66
C TYR A 48 -1.80 4.23 4.19
N LEU A 49 -0.69 3.84 3.55
CA LEU A 49 0.11 2.68 3.96
C LEU A 49 0.71 2.85 5.36
N GLN A 50 1.15 4.07 5.72
CA GLN A 50 1.61 4.37 7.09
C GLN A 50 0.50 4.19 8.13
N ALA A 51 -0.71 4.65 7.82
CA ALA A 51 -1.86 4.48 8.72
C ALA A 51 -2.26 3.02 8.87
N LEU A 52 -2.24 2.24 7.78
CA LEU A 52 -2.44 0.79 7.83
C LEU A 52 -1.37 0.11 8.68
N ARG A 53 -0.10 0.48 8.51
CA ARG A 53 1.03 -0.11 9.25
C ARG A 53 0.92 0.19 10.75
N ALA A 54 0.52 1.40 11.10
CA ALA A 54 0.26 1.76 12.50
C ALA A 54 -0.89 0.92 13.08
N ALA A 55 -1.97 0.70 12.32
CA ALA A 55 -3.11 -0.09 12.76
C ALA A 55 -2.83 -1.60 12.87
N ALA A 56 -1.90 -2.12 12.05
CA ALA A 56 -1.52 -3.53 12.03
C ALA A 56 -0.63 -3.96 13.22
N GLY A 57 -0.04 -3.04 13.98
CA GLY A 57 0.89 -3.41 15.06
C GLY A 57 2.15 -4.09 14.54
N GLU A 58 2.66 -5.12 15.24
CA GLU A 58 3.85 -5.91 14.84
C GLU A 58 3.50 -7.20 14.07
N ASP A 59 2.30 -7.30 13.52
CA ASP A 59 1.88 -8.49 12.77
C ASP A 59 2.62 -8.64 11.43
N ALA A 60 2.52 -9.82 10.80
CA ALA A 60 3.17 -10.12 9.51
C ALA A 60 2.76 -9.21 8.34
N SER A 61 1.69 -8.42 8.49
CA SER A 61 1.30 -7.37 7.54
C SER A 61 2.16 -6.10 7.67
N HIS A 62 2.81 -5.88 8.81
CA HIS A 62 3.67 -4.74 9.08
C HIS A 62 4.86 -4.65 8.12
N ASP A 63 5.60 -5.76 7.95
CA ASP A 63 6.76 -5.82 7.07
C ASP A 63 6.35 -5.61 5.61
N ARG A 64 5.24 -6.21 5.18
CA ARG A 64 4.69 -5.99 3.83
C ARG A 64 4.30 -4.55 3.60
N LEU A 65 3.67 -3.90 4.58
CA LEU A 65 3.31 -2.49 4.47
C LEU A 65 4.55 -1.58 4.39
N LEU A 66 5.66 -1.98 5.03
CA LEU A 66 6.94 -1.29 4.88
C LEU A 66 7.51 -1.46 3.47
N GLU A 67 7.51 -2.67 2.89
CA GLU A 67 7.94 -2.88 1.51
C GLU A 67 7.11 -2.07 0.51
N LEU A 68 5.79 -1.98 0.71
CA LEU A 68 4.90 -1.18 -0.14
C LEU A 68 5.16 0.32 0.02
N LEU A 69 5.55 0.78 1.20
CA LEU A 69 5.98 2.16 1.40
C LEU A 69 7.24 2.48 0.59
N ASP A 70 8.19 1.55 0.49
CA ASP A 70 9.39 1.72 -0.34
C ASP A 70 9.03 1.82 -1.83
N LEU A 71 8.04 1.04 -2.29
CA LEU A 71 7.51 1.15 -3.66
C LEU A 71 6.81 2.48 -3.92
N ALA A 72 6.07 2.99 -2.93
CA ALA A 72 5.31 4.23 -3.03
C ALA A 72 6.19 5.48 -2.96
N THR A 73 7.24 5.45 -2.14
CA THR A 73 8.16 6.57 -1.91
C THR A 73 9.37 6.57 -2.85
N GLY A 74 9.55 5.51 -3.63
CA GLY A 74 10.67 5.37 -4.55
C GLY A 74 11.97 4.88 -3.90
N PHE A 75 11.94 4.45 -2.63
CA PHE A 75 13.04 3.79 -1.92
C PHE A 75 13.23 2.33 -2.38
N CYS A 76 13.09 2.09 -3.68
CA CYS A 76 13.24 0.80 -4.32
C CYS A 76 13.98 0.95 -5.67
N PRO A 77 14.53 -0.15 -6.23
CA PRO A 77 15.12 -0.15 -7.56
C PRO A 77 14.15 0.42 -8.62
N PRO A 78 14.66 1.14 -9.65
CA PRO A 78 13.82 1.73 -10.70
C PRO A 78 12.73 0.83 -11.30
N PRO A 79 12.96 -0.48 -11.60
CA PRO A 79 11.91 -1.33 -12.17
C PRO A 79 10.75 -1.67 -11.22
N LEU A 80 10.89 -1.38 -9.92
CA LEU A 80 9.87 -1.65 -8.90
C LEU A 80 9.05 -0.41 -8.53
N ARG A 81 9.49 0.79 -8.94
CA ARG A 81 8.80 2.04 -8.61
C ARG A 81 7.42 2.10 -9.24
N VAL A 82 6.44 2.52 -8.45
CA VAL A 82 5.08 2.72 -8.93
C VAL A 82 4.86 4.17 -9.38
N TRP A 83 5.36 5.13 -8.60
CA TRP A 83 5.34 6.55 -8.95
C TRP A 83 6.72 6.98 -9.47
N PRO A 84 6.77 7.91 -10.45
CA PRO A 84 8.01 8.43 -11.02
C PRO A 84 8.81 9.29 -10.02
#